data_AF-A0A814C2T1-F1
#
_entry.id   AF-A0A814C2T1-F1
#
_cell.length_a   1.000
_cell.length_b   1.000
_cell.length_c   1.000
_cell.angle_alpha   90.00
_cell.angle_beta   90.00
_cell.angle_gamma   90.00
#
_symmetry.space_group_name_H-M   'P 1'
#
loop_
_entity.id
_entity.type
_entity.pdbx_description
1 polymer ?
#
loop_
_entity_poly.entity_id
_entity_poly.type
_entity_poly.pdbx_seq_one_letter_code
_entity_poly.pdbx_strand_id
1 'polypeptide(L)'
;MEKSKLVLDQTESKVSEDISTFNSSFIERLSQPLFDCQSIEPTSTSRTCHDPGRLGTHVITTGGVFESVVSKLINAFQCPNNGYFAKPNDKHSFYHCAHGTAYVMPCPAGLVWNQQIQVCDWDTNIPVINCDNGGQHNCRENSQWSTKGISIVGSDNKFGSDSKHLGSPFGLFVDTKHDNIYVADTDNHRIQKFNLKALETGGITVAGGNGAGNRSNQLSMPRAVYVDRNENIYIADDDNHRIQLWSKGATSGITVAGGHGKGKGLNQIGACQGIYVHEDTNSLFISDFYNDRIVKWNSETDEGIIIAGNGIGGSKANQLSGPRGIFIDECETIYIADLWNSRIQKWKKDASEGITVAGGHGKGSAANQLNSPWDVEVDQYNNIYVVDTDNNRIQKWSPDAISGVTVAGGNGWGDGIGQFKSAHSIGLDKQGNMYVSEQRNHRIQRFNITAETNSC
;
A
#
# COMPACT_ATOMS: atom_id res chain seq x y z
N MET A 1 51.82 5.29 -41.37
CA MET A 1 51.87 3.84 -41.64
C MET A 1 50.93 3.21 -40.63
N GLU A 2 49.64 3.01 -40.96
CA GLU A 2 49.12 1.84 -41.71
C GLU A 2 49.51 0.52 -41.02
N LYS A 3 48.67 -0.50 -40.84
CA LYS A 3 47.26 -0.85 -41.12
C LYS A 3 47.07 -2.14 -40.29
N SER A 4 45.89 -2.55 -39.81
CA SER A 4 44.84 -3.29 -40.55
C SER A 4 43.73 -3.60 -39.51
N LYS A 5 42.48 -3.14 -39.59
CA LYS A 5 41.33 -3.51 -40.45
C LYS A 5 40.91 -4.98 -40.39
N LEU A 6 39.70 -5.27 -39.88
CA LEU A 6 38.58 -5.96 -40.57
C LEU A 6 37.38 -6.10 -39.61
N VAL A 7 36.34 -5.25 -39.75
CA VAL A 7 35.05 -5.44 -40.46
C VAL A 7 34.05 -6.31 -39.69
N LEU A 8 33.03 -5.65 -39.16
CA LEU A 8 31.69 -6.18 -38.87
C LEU A 8 30.89 -6.14 -40.17
N ASP A 9 30.28 -7.25 -40.55
CA ASP A 9 29.16 -7.25 -41.49
C ASP A 9 28.03 -8.17 -40.99
N GLN A 10 26.83 -7.78 -41.38
CA GLN A 10 25.50 -8.17 -40.93
C GLN A 10 25.11 -9.57 -41.43
N THR A 11 24.17 -10.22 -40.74
CA THR A 11 22.89 -10.68 -41.31
C THR A 11 21.99 -11.32 -40.25
N GLU A 12 20.73 -10.87 -40.24
CA GLU A 12 19.57 -11.53 -39.62
C GLU A 12 19.30 -12.92 -40.24
N SER A 13 18.84 -13.90 -39.45
CA SER A 13 17.66 -14.73 -39.81
C SER A 13 17.31 -15.74 -38.71
N LYS A 14 16.02 -15.72 -38.31
CA LYS A 14 15.14 -16.84 -37.92
C LYS A 14 15.80 -18.14 -37.43
N VAL A 15 15.48 -18.54 -36.20
CA VAL A 15 15.31 -19.96 -35.84
C VAL A 15 14.05 -20.11 -35.00
N SER A 16 13.06 -20.76 -35.60
CA SER A 16 11.91 -21.42 -34.97
C SER A 16 12.35 -22.75 -34.35
N GLU A 17 11.60 -23.20 -33.35
CA GLU A 17 11.40 -24.62 -32.98
C GLU A 17 12.64 -25.47 -32.64
N ASP A 18 12.80 -25.83 -31.36
CA ASP A 18 12.53 -27.20 -30.90
C ASP A 18 13.07 -27.42 -29.47
N ILE A 19 12.15 -27.56 -28.51
CA ILE A 19 12.43 -28.13 -27.20
C ILE A 19 12.23 -29.63 -27.32
N SER A 20 13.29 -30.38 -27.58
CA SER A 20 13.38 -31.76 -27.11
C SER A 20 14.84 -32.21 -27.04
N THR A 21 15.27 -32.56 -25.82
CA THR A 21 16.30 -33.55 -25.44
C THR A 21 17.12 -33.04 -24.25
N PHE A 22 16.73 -33.45 -23.04
CA PHE A 22 17.71 -33.63 -21.96
C PHE A 22 17.65 -35.08 -21.47
N ASN A 23 18.85 -35.64 -21.41
CA ASN A 23 19.18 -37.06 -21.39
C ASN A 23 19.17 -37.60 -19.96
N SER A 24 18.67 -38.82 -19.81
CA SER A 24 18.50 -39.56 -18.56
C SER A 24 19.84 -40.18 -18.10
N SER A 25 20.50 -39.62 -17.09
CA SER A 25 21.55 -40.35 -16.35
C SER A 25 21.92 -39.82 -14.96
N PHE A 26 21.19 -38.86 -14.38
CA PHE A 26 21.54 -38.33 -13.04
C PHE A 26 20.58 -38.71 -11.90
N ILE A 27 19.50 -39.46 -12.18
CA ILE A 27 18.54 -39.90 -11.14
C ILE A 27 18.44 -41.42 -11.15
N GLU A 28 19.49 -42.10 -10.71
CA GLU A 28 19.43 -43.54 -10.44
C GLU A 28 20.13 -43.94 -9.12
N ARG A 29 20.13 -43.02 -8.14
CA ARG A 29 20.39 -43.36 -6.74
C ARG A 29 19.45 -42.56 -5.86
N LEU A 30 18.42 -43.25 -5.34
CA LEU A 30 17.63 -43.01 -4.11
C LEU A 30 16.13 -43.19 -4.33
N SER A 31 15.68 -44.46 -4.42
CA SER A 31 14.48 -45.01 -3.72
C SER A 31 13.93 -46.26 -4.44
N GLN A 32 13.96 -47.42 -3.79
CA GLN A 32 13.09 -48.57 -4.11
C GLN A 32 12.19 -48.86 -2.91
N PRO A 33 10.90 -49.22 -3.13
CA PRO A 33 10.47 -50.55 -2.67
C PRO A 33 9.56 -51.32 -3.66
N LEU A 34 9.90 -52.62 -3.75
CA LEU A 34 9.14 -53.84 -4.06
C LEU A 34 7.70 -53.75 -4.62
N PHE A 35 7.54 -53.96 -5.94
CA PHE A 35 6.37 -54.60 -6.54
C PHE A 35 6.83 -55.47 -7.72
N ASP A 36 6.42 -56.74 -7.76
CA ASP A 36 6.75 -57.69 -8.83
C ASP A 36 5.58 -57.78 -9.81
N CYS A 37 5.82 -57.51 -11.09
CA CYS A 37 4.82 -57.60 -12.16
C CYS A 37 5.47 -58.19 -13.42
N GLN A 38 5.10 -59.43 -13.76
CA GLN A 38 5.58 -60.11 -14.97
C GLN A 38 4.88 -59.65 -16.26
N SER A 39 5.66 -59.72 -17.33
CA SER A 39 5.49 -59.44 -18.78
C SER A 39 4.12 -59.11 -19.41
N ILE A 40 4.22 -58.26 -20.45
CA ILE A 40 3.19 -57.63 -21.28
C ILE A 40 2.78 -58.53 -22.46
N GLU A 41 1.47 -58.58 -22.80
CA GLU A 41 1.00 -58.87 -24.16
C GLU A 41 0.35 -57.63 -24.81
N PRO A 42 0.46 -57.46 -26.15
CA PRO A 42 0.10 -56.23 -26.83
C PRO A 42 -1.31 -56.34 -27.42
N THR A 43 -2.33 -55.82 -26.72
CA THR A 43 -3.55 -55.16 -27.26
C THR A 43 -4.69 -55.05 -26.23
N SER A 44 -4.42 -54.65 -24.98
CA SER A 44 -5.49 -54.20 -24.07
C SER A 44 -4.99 -53.10 -23.12
N THR A 45 -5.84 -52.11 -22.83
CA THR A 45 -5.53 -50.92 -22.02
C THR A 45 -5.82 -51.09 -20.53
N SER A 46 -5.74 -52.30 -19.97
CA SER A 46 -5.92 -52.51 -18.53
C SER A 46 -4.95 -53.52 -17.95
N ARG A 47 -4.20 -53.12 -16.90
CA ARG A 47 -3.45 -54.02 -16.02
C ARG A 47 -4.27 -54.32 -14.78
N THR A 48 -4.36 -55.59 -14.40
CA THR A 48 -4.91 -56.03 -13.11
C THR A 48 -3.76 -56.45 -12.19
N CYS A 49 -3.64 -55.78 -11.05
CA CYS A 49 -2.76 -56.17 -9.95
C CYS A 49 -3.63 -56.50 -8.73
N HIS A 50 -3.29 -57.56 -7.99
CA HIS A 50 -4.00 -57.96 -6.78
C HIS A 50 -3.20 -57.55 -5.53
N ASP A 51 -3.86 -56.91 -4.58
CA ASP A 51 -3.36 -56.58 -3.25
C ASP A 51 -4.17 -57.39 -2.20
N PRO A 52 -3.55 -58.27 -1.39
CA PRO A 52 -4.27 -59.17 -0.49
C PRO A 52 -4.76 -58.51 0.82
N GLY A 53 -5.06 -57.19 0.82
CA GLY A 53 -5.34 -56.44 2.05
C GLY A 53 -6.62 -55.60 2.14
N ARG A 54 -7.34 -55.29 1.05
CA ARG A 54 -8.52 -54.39 1.11
C ARG A 54 -9.58 -54.73 0.05
N LEU A 55 -10.84 -54.82 0.48
CA LEU A 55 -12.02 -54.99 -0.37
C LEU A 55 -12.40 -53.65 -1.04
N GLY A 56 -12.13 -53.52 -2.34
CA GLY A 56 -12.62 -52.43 -3.19
C GLY A 56 -11.93 -52.41 -4.56
N THR A 57 -12.70 -52.32 -5.65
CA THR A 57 -12.19 -52.25 -7.03
C THR A 57 -11.89 -50.80 -7.43
N HIS A 58 -10.66 -50.51 -7.86
CA HIS A 58 -10.28 -49.20 -8.44
C HIS A 58 -9.83 -49.37 -9.89
N VAL A 59 -10.33 -48.50 -10.77
CA VAL A 59 -9.86 -48.32 -12.15
C VAL A 59 -8.87 -47.15 -12.16
N ILE A 60 -7.63 -47.38 -12.59
CA ILE A 60 -6.59 -46.34 -12.68
C ILE A 60 -6.49 -45.86 -14.13
N THR A 61 -6.83 -44.60 -14.39
CA THR A 61 -6.45 -43.88 -15.62
C THR A 61 -5.07 -43.23 -15.41
N THR A 62 -4.16 -43.41 -16.37
CA THR A 62 -2.79 -42.87 -16.31
C THR A 62 -2.81 -41.36 -16.52
N GLY A 63 -2.76 -40.60 -15.42
CA GLY A 63 -2.65 -39.14 -15.49
C GLY A 63 -2.49 -38.41 -14.15
N GLY A 64 -2.05 -39.08 -13.08
CA GLY A 64 -2.16 -38.50 -11.73
C GLY A 64 -0.92 -38.53 -10.83
N VAL A 65 0.24 -39.03 -11.26
CA VAL A 65 1.37 -39.26 -10.33
C VAL A 65 2.63 -38.44 -10.65
N PHE A 66 2.69 -37.74 -11.79
CA PHE A 66 3.84 -36.87 -12.10
C PHE A 66 3.73 -35.44 -11.52
N GLU A 67 2.52 -34.93 -11.29
CA GLU A 67 2.34 -33.58 -10.73
C GLU A 67 2.55 -33.50 -9.20
N SER A 68 2.35 -34.60 -8.47
CA SER A 68 2.38 -34.57 -7.00
C SER A 68 3.79 -34.51 -6.41
N VAL A 69 4.80 -35.02 -7.14
CA VAL A 69 6.21 -34.99 -6.70
C VAL A 69 6.93 -33.74 -7.20
N VAL A 70 6.60 -33.26 -8.41
CA VAL A 70 7.19 -32.03 -8.98
C VAL A 70 6.62 -30.78 -8.30
N SER A 71 5.32 -30.73 -7.95
CA SER A 71 4.76 -29.59 -7.20
C SER A 71 5.27 -29.50 -5.75
N LYS A 72 5.69 -30.62 -5.15
CA LYS A 72 6.35 -30.64 -3.83
C LYS A 72 7.78 -30.09 -3.84
N LEU A 73 8.46 -30.09 -4.98
CA LEU A 73 9.83 -29.57 -5.12
C LEU A 73 9.90 -28.10 -5.54
N ILE A 74 8.78 -27.50 -6.01
CA ILE A 74 8.72 -26.11 -6.48
C ILE A 74 8.37 -25.11 -5.34
N ASN A 75 7.93 -25.59 -4.16
CA ASN A 75 7.53 -24.74 -3.03
C ASN A 75 8.57 -24.64 -1.90
N ALA A 76 9.87 -24.70 -2.21
CA ALA A 76 10.90 -24.42 -1.21
C ALA A 76 10.99 -22.90 -0.97
N PHE A 77 10.61 -22.45 0.23
CA PHE A 77 10.74 -21.05 0.66
C PHE A 77 12.17 -20.55 0.41
N GLN A 78 12.30 -19.53 -0.42
CA GLN A 78 13.58 -18.91 -0.76
C GLN A 78 13.89 -17.83 0.27
N CYS A 79 15.04 -17.95 0.93
CA CYS A 79 15.46 -16.98 1.92
C CYS A 79 15.75 -15.61 1.29
N PRO A 80 15.00 -14.55 1.64
CA PRO A 80 15.25 -13.22 1.09
C PRO A 80 16.60 -12.66 1.56
N ASN A 81 16.94 -12.89 2.83
CA ASN A 81 18.19 -12.54 3.49
C ASN A 81 18.40 -13.48 4.71
N ASN A 82 19.54 -13.37 5.39
CA ASN A 82 19.70 -14.04 6.69
C ASN A 82 18.74 -13.43 7.72
N GLY A 83 18.07 -14.26 8.52
CA GLY A 83 17.13 -13.80 9.54
C GLY A 83 15.98 -14.76 9.79
N TYR A 84 14.96 -14.28 10.50
CA TYR A 84 13.78 -15.07 10.84
C TYR A 84 12.52 -14.56 10.13
N PHE A 85 11.77 -15.47 9.53
CA PHE A 85 10.61 -15.17 8.69
C PHE A 85 9.42 -16.06 9.05
N ALA A 86 8.21 -15.52 8.94
CA ALA A 86 7.00 -16.28 9.17
C ALA A 86 6.87 -17.41 8.14
N LYS A 87 6.37 -18.56 8.60
CA LYS A 87 6.04 -19.67 7.71
C LYS A 87 4.58 -19.54 7.27
N PRO A 88 4.29 -19.41 5.96
CA PRO A 88 2.92 -19.37 5.47
C PRO A 88 2.17 -20.66 5.85
N ASN A 89 0.92 -20.51 6.29
CA ASN A 89 0.00 -21.61 6.63
C ASN A 89 0.40 -22.49 7.83
N ASP A 90 1.41 -22.09 8.62
CA ASP A 90 1.81 -22.80 9.85
C ASP A 90 2.32 -21.80 10.89
N LYS A 91 1.40 -21.27 11.70
CA LYS A 91 1.69 -20.28 12.74
C LYS A 91 2.53 -20.82 13.90
N HIS A 92 2.70 -22.13 14.01
CA HIS A 92 3.47 -22.77 15.08
C HIS A 92 4.92 -23.06 14.65
N SER A 93 5.33 -22.60 13.47
CA SER A 93 6.70 -22.70 12.99
C SER A 93 7.12 -21.44 12.24
N PHE A 94 8.43 -21.22 12.09
CA PHE A 94 9.01 -20.11 11.35
C PHE A 94 10.23 -20.57 10.55
N TYR A 95 10.67 -19.76 9.59
CA TYR A 95 11.91 -20.00 8.86
C TYR A 95 13.06 -19.25 9.53
N HIS A 96 14.14 -19.97 9.83
CA HIS A 96 15.45 -19.39 10.07
C HIS A 96 16.26 -19.50 8.78
N CYS A 97 16.60 -18.37 8.20
CA CYS A 97 17.40 -18.28 6.99
C CYS A 97 18.85 -18.01 7.34
N ALA A 98 19.74 -18.91 6.92
CA ALA A 98 21.18 -18.73 7.03
C ALA A 98 21.85 -19.18 5.73
N HIS A 99 22.66 -18.30 5.14
CA HIS A 99 23.42 -18.54 3.91
C HIS A 99 22.54 -19.00 2.74
N GLY A 100 21.36 -18.38 2.58
CA GLY A 100 20.41 -18.69 1.52
C GLY A 100 19.60 -19.98 1.74
N THR A 101 19.81 -20.69 2.86
CA THR A 101 19.09 -21.93 3.18
C THR A 101 18.04 -21.67 4.26
N ALA A 102 16.80 -22.13 4.04
CA ALA A 102 15.69 -22.00 4.97
C ALA A 102 15.57 -23.22 5.89
N TYR A 103 15.70 -23.01 7.19
CA TYR A 103 15.47 -24.02 8.22
C TYR A 103 14.11 -23.79 8.87
N VAL A 104 13.25 -24.80 8.91
CA VAL A 104 11.97 -24.71 9.62
C VAL A 104 12.22 -24.93 11.10
N MET A 105 11.87 -23.94 11.91
CA MET A 105 12.00 -23.95 13.36
C MET A 105 10.60 -23.99 14.00
N PRO A 106 10.30 -24.98 14.85
CA PRO A 106 9.04 -25.01 15.58
C PRO A 106 9.06 -24.00 16.72
N CYS A 107 7.91 -23.41 17.01
CA CYS A 107 7.68 -22.71 18.27
C CYS A 107 7.48 -23.70 19.42
N PRO A 108 7.81 -23.30 20.66
CA PRO A 108 7.42 -24.05 21.85
C PRO A 108 5.91 -24.31 21.87
N ALA A 109 5.50 -25.42 22.50
CA ALA A 109 4.11 -25.86 22.51
C ALA A 109 3.17 -24.76 23.02
N GLY A 110 2.11 -24.49 22.25
CA GLY A 110 1.11 -23.47 22.56
C GLY A 110 1.46 -22.04 22.13
N LEU A 111 2.70 -21.79 21.66
CA LEU A 111 3.12 -20.50 21.15
C LEU A 111 3.05 -20.44 19.62
N VAL A 112 3.00 -19.23 19.08
CA VAL A 112 2.94 -18.93 17.66
C VAL A 112 4.00 -17.89 17.29
N TRP A 113 4.44 -17.87 16.04
CA TRP A 113 5.50 -16.96 15.59
C TRP A 113 5.03 -15.51 15.50
N ASN A 114 5.72 -14.59 16.17
CA ASN A 114 5.51 -13.16 16.09
C ASN A 114 6.55 -12.50 15.17
N GLN A 115 6.13 -12.11 13.96
CA GLN A 115 7.03 -11.51 12.96
C GLN A 115 7.53 -10.12 13.36
N GLN A 116 6.76 -9.36 14.15
CA GLN A 116 7.13 -7.98 14.51
C GLN A 116 8.32 -7.93 15.48
N ILE A 117 8.38 -8.88 16.41
CA ILE A 117 9.43 -8.96 17.43
C ILE A 117 10.37 -10.17 17.26
N GLN A 118 10.15 -10.97 16.21
CA GLN A 118 10.95 -12.14 15.83
C GLN A 118 11.14 -13.17 16.95
N VAL A 119 10.07 -13.46 17.70
CA VAL A 119 10.04 -14.50 18.75
C VAL A 119 8.73 -15.29 18.70
N CYS A 120 8.71 -16.48 19.30
CA CYS A 120 7.46 -17.20 19.54
C CYS A 120 6.77 -16.60 20.76
N ASP A 121 5.50 -16.22 20.59
CA ASP A 121 4.69 -15.53 21.59
C ASP A 121 3.29 -16.15 21.67
N TRP A 122 2.48 -15.71 22.62
CA TRP A 122 1.08 -16.10 22.72
C TRP A 122 0.29 -15.59 21.51
N ASP A 123 -0.72 -16.36 21.10
CA ASP A 123 -1.56 -16.03 19.96
C ASP A 123 -2.33 -14.71 20.13
N THR A 124 -2.62 -14.31 21.36
CA THR A 124 -3.21 -13.00 21.70
C THR A 124 -2.27 -11.82 21.49
N ASN A 125 -0.96 -12.05 21.40
CA ASN A 125 0.07 -11.02 21.19
C ASN A 125 0.51 -10.91 19.72
N ILE A 126 -0.01 -11.79 18.86
CA ILE A 126 0.20 -11.67 17.42
C ILE A 126 -0.76 -10.60 16.90
N PRO A 127 -0.28 -9.56 16.19
CA PRO A 127 -1.14 -8.70 15.41
C PRO A 127 -1.84 -9.58 14.38
N VAL A 128 -3.12 -9.85 14.63
CA VAL A 128 -3.91 -10.71 13.77
C VAL A 128 -4.27 -9.91 12.51
N ILE A 129 -3.54 -10.14 11.41
CA ILE A 129 -4.03 -9.80 10.07
C ILE A 129 -5.04 -10.89 9.69
N ASN A 130 -6.22 -10.88 10.32
CA ASN A 130 -7.34 -11.71 9.86
C ASN A 130 -8.08 -10.95 8.78
N CYS A 131 -7.72 -11.21 7.52
CA CYS A 131 -8.46 -10.67 6.38
C CYS A 131 -9.89 -11.25 6.26
N ASP A 132 -10.21 -12.33 7.00
CA ASP A 132 -11.48 -13.05 6.88
C ASP A 132 -12.50 -12.78 8.00
N ASN A 133 -12.13 -12.12 9.10
CA ASN A 133 -13.08 -11.74 10.14
C ASN A 133 -12.57 -10.51 10.87
N GLY A 134 -13.43 -9.51 11.05
CA GLY A 134 -13.14 -8.30 11.85
C GLY A 134 -12.78 -8.68 13.28
N GLY A 135 -11.50 -9.00 13.49
CA GLY A 135 -10.97 -9.45 14.76
C GLY A 135 -11.21 -8.38 15.82
N GLN A 136 -11.61 -8.81 17.01
CA GLN A 136 -11.76 -7.93 18.15
C GLN A 136 -10.41 -7.29 18.48
N HIS A 137 -10.35 -5.96 18.38
CA HIS A 137 -9.19 -5.20 18.84
C HIS A 137 -9.53 -4.55 20.17
N ASN A 138 -8.78 -4.91 21.21
CA ASN A 138 -8.86 -4.29 22.52
C ASN A 138 -8.67 -2.77 22.37
N CYS A 139 -9.70 -2.04 22.76
CA CYS A 139 -9.81 -0.60 22.59
C CYS A 139 -8.69 0.16 23.30
N ARG A 140 -7.91 0.95 22.57
CA ARG A 140 -7.37 2.21 23.12
C ARG A 140 -8.48 3.24 23.17
N GLU A 141 -9.37 3.10 24.15
CA GLU A 141 -10.49 4.03 24.34
C GLU A 141 -10.05 5.37 24.96
N ASN A 142 -8.86 5.43 25.58
CA ASN A 142 -8.42 6.58 26.38
C ASN A 142 -7.23 7.38 25.81
N SER A 143 -6.99 7.30 24.50
CA SER A 143 -5.98 8.15 23.86
C SER A 143 -6.43 9.61 23.82
N GLN A 144 -5.89 10.43 24.73
CA GLN A 144 -6.10 11.87 24.73
C GLN A 144 -5.08 12.56 23.82
N TRP A 145 -5.58 13.29 22.83
CA TRP A 145 -4.77 14.09 21.92
C TRP A 145 -4.45 15.45 22.54
N SER A 146 -3.24 15.94 22.32
CA SER A 146 -2.91 17.32 22.61
C SER A 146 -3.85 18.23 21.85
N THR A 147 -4.58 19.11 22.55
CA THR A 147 -5.40 20.16 21.92
C THR A 147 -4.54 21.26 21.29
N LYS A 148 -3.23 21.28 21.59
CA LYS A 148 -2.25 22.22 21.04
C LYS A 148 -1.41 21.52 19.98
N GLY A 149 -1.67 21.85 18.73
CA GLY A 149 -0.79 21.51 17.62
C GLY A 149 0.51 22.32 17.68
N ILE A 150 1.61 21.71 17.28
CA ILE A 150 2.92 22.35 17.16
C ILE A 150 3.22 22.48 15.67
N SER A 151 3.42 23.70 15.18
CA SER A 151 3.88 23.90 13.80
C SER A 151 5.32 23.40 13.68
N ILE A 152 5.53 22.39 12.84
CA ILE A 152 6.86 21.78 12.64
C ILE A 152 7.54 22.27 11.36
N VAL A 153 6.78 22.81 10.41
CA VAL A 153 7.25 23.43 9.15
C VAL A 153 6.35 24.63 8.85
N GLY A 154 6.89 25.74 8.34
CA GLY A 154 6.11 26.95 7.99
C GLY A 154 5.51 27.67 9.20
N SER A 155 6.23 27.77 10.31
CA SER A 155 5.69 28.25 11.61
C SER A 155 5.25 29.72 11.64
N ASP A 156 5.64 30.54 10.65
CA ASP A 156 5.21 31.93 10.51
C ASP A 156 3.96 32.11 9.62
N ASN A 157 3.39 30.99 9.16
CA ASN A 157 2.21 30.89 8.29
C ASN A 157 2.36 31.58 6.93
N LYS A 158 3.58 31.78 6.43
CA LYS A 158 3.82 32.47 5.16
C LYS A 158 4.11 31.49 4.04
N PHE A 159 3.60 31.87 2.86
CA PHE A 159 4.04 31.31 1.61
C PHE A 159 5.55 31.57 1.43
N GLY A 160 6.28 30.55 1.00
CA GLY A 160 7.67 30.71 0.59
C GLY A 160 8.23 29.45 -0.05
N SER A 161 9.42 29.58 -0.66
CA SER A 161 10.09 28.52 -1.41
C SER A 161 11.48 28.16 -0.85
N ASP A 162 11.90 28.79 0.24
CA ASP A 162 13.12 28.42 0.94
C ASP A 162 12.97 27.07 1.68
N SER A 163 13.98 26.67 2.46
CA SER A 163 13.97 25.38 3.16
C SER A 163 13.04 25.34 4.38
N LYS A 164 12.47 26.46 4.83
CA LYS A 164 11.62 26.52 6.03
C LYS A 164 10.15 26.80 5.71
N HIS A 165 9.87 27.32 4.52
CA HIS A 165 8.52 27.64 4.06
C HIS A 165 7.98 26.65 3.03
N LEU A 166 6.67 26.64 2.92
CA LEU A 166 5.91 25.87 1.94
C LEU A 166 4.98 26.83 1.16
N GLY A 167 4.57 26.40 -0.01
CA GLY A 167 3.58 27.00 -0.90
C GLY A 167 2.40 26.06 -1.01
N SER A 168 1.33 26.39 -0.28
CA SER A 168 0.10 25.60 -0.14
C SER A 168 0.32 24.08 -0.11
N PRO A 169 0.81 23.51 1.00
CA PRO A 169 1.04 22.07 1.08
C PRO A 169 -0.27 21.27 1.03
N PHE A 170 -0.34 20.25 0.17
CA PHE A 170 -1.48 19.33 0.04
C PHE A 170 -1.20 18.01 0.74
N GLY A 171 -0.77 16.98 0.01
CA GLY A 171 -0.50 15.65 0.55
C GLY A 171 0.79 15.62 1.36
N LEU A 172 0.79 14.77 2.39
CA LEU A 172 1.99 14.43 3.15
C LEU A 172 2.14 12.92 3.27
N PHE A 173 3.37 12.45 3.49
CA PHE A 173 3.67 11.07 3.81
C PHE A 173 4.67 11.01 4.96
N VAL A 174 4.35 10.25 6.00
CA VAL A 174 5.20 10.09 7.19
C VAL A 174 5.99 8.78 7.04
N ASP A 175 7.27 8.90 6.71
CA ASP A 175 8.20 7.76 6.68
C ASP A 175 8.69 7.47 8.10
N THR A 176 7.95 6.58 8.77
CA THR A 176 8.22 6.18 10.15
C THR A 176 9.44 5.26 10.30
N LYS A 177 10.04 4.78 9.21
CA LYS A 177 11.24 3.95 9.25
C LYS A 177 12.49 4.82 9.35
N HIS A 178 12.50 5.96 8.66
CA HIS A 178 13.64 6.86 8.61
C HIS A 178 13.41 8.22 9.29
N ASP A 179 12.30 8.37 10.03
CA ASP A 179 11.91 9.60 10.74
C ASP A 179 11.83 10.82 9.82
N ASN A 180 11.25 10.66 8.62
CA ASN A 180 11.09 11.74 7.66
C ASN A 180 9.61 12.04 7.40
N ILE A 181 9.32 13.27 7.00
CA ILE A 181 8.04 13.64 6.40
C ILE A 181 8.28 14.21 5.01
N TYR A 182 7.53 13.71 4.05
CA TYR A 182 7.50 14.18 2.67
C TYR A 182 6.24 15.00 2.46
N VAL A 183 6.35 16.14 1.82
CA VAL A 183 5.25 17.08 1.64
C VAL A 183 5.17 17.48 0.17
N ALA A 184 3.98 17.34 -0.40
CA ALA A 184 3.65 17.94 -1.68
C ALA A 184 3.52 19.45 -1.50
N ASP A 185 4.59 20.16 -1.86
CA ASP A 185 4.70 21.61 -1.78
C ASP A 185 4.12 22.20 -3.08
N THR A 186 2.78 22.13 -3.16
CA THR A 186 2.01 22.14 -4.41
C THR A 186 2.25 23.38 -5.25
N ASP A 187 2.18 24.58 -4.66
CA ASP A 187 2.36 25.83 -5.41
C ASP A 187 3.84 26.11 -5.75
N ASN A 188 4.77 25.41 -5.09
CA ASN A 188 6.18 25.41 -5.45
C ASN A 188 6.56 24.27 -6.41
N HIS A 189 5.58 23.47 -6.87
CA HIS A 189 5.76 22.42 -7.89
C HIS A 189 6.88 21.41 -7.54
N ARG A 190 6.94 20.99 -6.27
CA ARG A 190 7.99 20.12 -5.76
C ARG A 190 7.53 19.24 -4.60
N ILE A 191 8.34 18.23 -4.30
CA ILE A 191 8.24 17.45 -3.06
C ILE A 191 9.38 17.86 -2.14
N GLN A 192 9.05 18.26 -0.92
CA GLN A 192 10.00 18.58 0.15
C GLN A 192 10.10 17.40 1.13
N LYS A 193 11.32 17.05 1.54
CA LYS A 193 11.61 16.09 2.61
C LYS A 193 12.14 16.83 3.83
N PHE A 194 11.57 16.57 5.00
CA PHE A 194 12.04 17.10 6.29
C PHE A 194 12.39 15.93 7.23
N ASN A 195 13.46 16.08 7.99
CA ASN A 195 13.82 15.14 9.05
C ASN A 195 13.10 15.53 10.34
N LEU A 196 12.25 14.64 10.87
CA LEU A 196 11.43 14.90 12.06
C LEU A 196 12.27 15.06 13.35
N LYS A 197 13.52 14.57 13.35
CA LYS A 197 14.48 14.71 14.46
C LYS A 197 15.41 15.93 14.33
N ALA A 198 15.39 16.61 13.18
CA ALA A 198 16.29 17.73 12.89
C ALA A 198 15.57 18.84 12.08
N LEU A 199 14.35 19.20 12.50
CA LEU A 199 13.49 20.16 11.78
C LEU A 199 14.15 21.54 11.57
N GLU A 200 15.06 21.93 12.45
CA GLU A 200 15.82 23.18 12.37
C GLU A 200 16.71 23.28 11.12
N THR A 201 17.09 22.13 10.53
CA THR A 201 17.88 22.06 9.30
C THR A 201 17.09 22.48 8.05
N GLY A 202 15.76 22.53 8.17
CA GLY A 202 14.86 22.79 7.04
C GLY A 202 14.70 21.58 6.11
N GLY A 203 13.84 21.73 5.12
CA GLY A 203 13.54 20.71 4.13
C GLY A 203 14.46 20.80 2.91
N ILE A 204 14.63 19.66 2.27
CA ILE A 204 15.33 19.53 0.99
C ILE A 204 14.33 19.15 -0.10
N THR A 205 14.52 19.69 -1.32
CA THR A 205 13.74 19.28 -2.48
C THR A 205 14.23 17.92 -2.97
N VAL A 206 13.34 16.93 -3.01
CA VAL A 206 13.66 15.54 -3.41
C VAL A 206 13.04 15.13 -4.75
N ALA A 207 12.08 15.91 -5.25
CA ALA A 207 11.53 15.78 -6.60
C ALA A 207 10.94 17.12 -7.06
N GLY A 208 10.98 17.40 -8.37
CA GLY A 208 10.51 18.67 -8.94
C GLY A 208 11.39 19.88 -8.59
N GLY A 209 10.80 21.05 -8.44
CA GLY A 209 11.51 22.30 -8.12
C GLY A 209 12.21 22.98 -9.32
N ASN A 210 12.06 22.42 -10.52
CA ASN A 210 12.61 22.97 -11.78
C ASN A 210 11.56 23.81 -12.55
N GLY A 211 10.68 24.48 -11.81
CA GLY A 211 9.49 25.17 -12.34
C GLY A 211 8.35 24.22 -12.70
N ALA A 212 7.16 24.79 -12.86
CA ALA A 212 5.97 24.07 -13.31
C ALA A 212 6.15 23.57 -14.74
N GLY A 213 5.83 22.30 -14.99
CA GLY A 213 5.86 21.73 -16.33
C GLY A 213 5.73 20.20 -16.34
N ASN A 214 5.84 19.62 -17.54
CA ASN A 214 5.61 18.20 -17.79
C ASN A 214 6.88 17.41 -18.19
N ARG A 215 8.05 18.05 -18.18
CA ARG A 215 9.33 17.34 -18.40
C ARG A 215 9.57 16.32 -17.28
N SER A 216 10.46 15.36 -17.50
CA SER A 216 10.74 14.30 -16.53
C SER A 216 11.31 14.81 -15.19
N ASN A 217 11.93 15.99 -15.18
CA ASN A 217 12.45 16.65 -13.98
C ASN A 217 11.54 17.78 -13.44
N GLN A 218 10.34 17.94 -14.00
CA GLN A 218 9.35 18.94 -13.60
C GLN A 218 8.10 18.26 -13.05
N LEU A 219 7.41 18.97 -12.16
CA LEU A 219 6.08 18.61 -11.66
C LEU A 219 5.15 19.80 -11.90
N SER A 220 3.84 19.56 -11.91
CA SER A 220 2.81 20.60 -11.95
C SER A 220 1.73 20.29 -10.92
N MET A 221 1.61 21.16 -9.91
CA MET A 221 0.65 21.02 -8.81
C MET A 221 0.62 19.61 -8.18
N PRO A 222 1.76 19.10 -7.65
CA PRO A 222 1.76 17.79 -7.01
C PRO A 222 0.76 17.77 -5.85
N ARG A 223 -0.11 16.75 -5.79
CA ARG A 223 -1.20 16.67 -4.79
C ARG A 223 -0.95 15.67 -3.68
N ALA A 224 -0.33 14.55 -4.00
CA ALA A 224 -0.06 13.47 -3.06
C ALA A 224 1.33 12.89 -3.30
N VAL A 225 1.88 12.33 -2.23
CA VAL A 225 3.20 11.71 -2.20
C VAL A 225 3.10 10.40 -1.41
N TYR A 226 3.77 9.36 -1.88
CA TYR A 226 3.97 8.11 -1.17
C TYR A 226 5.44 7.73 -1.32
N VAL A 227 6.06 7.18 -0.28
CA VAL A 227 7.47 6.78 -0.31
C VAL A 227 7.59 5.32 0.14
N ASP A 228 8.17 4.49 -0.72
CA ASP A 228 8.34 3.05 -0.45
C ASP A 228 9.53 2.75 0.48
N ARG A 229 9.70 1.48 0.86
CA ARG A 229 10.78 1.01 1.75
C ARG A 229 12.20 1.22 1.21
N ASN A 230 12.33 1.49 -0.09
CA ASN A 230 13.58 1.80 -0.78
C ASN A 230 13.80 3.31 -0.97
N GLU A 231 12.92 4.14 -0.41
CA GLU A 231 12.87 5.59 -0.57
C GLU A 231 12.64 6.04 -2.01
N ASN A 232 11.97 5.23 -2.84
CA ASN A 232 11.43 5.73 -4.09
C ASN A 232 10.15 6.53 -3.82
N ILE A 233 9.99 7.63 -4.53
CA ILE A 233 8.94 8.63 -4.32
C ILE A 233 7.93 8.55 -5.46
N TYR A 234 6.69 8.20 -5.12
CA TYR A 234 5.54 8.21 -6.01
C TYR A 234 4.78 9.51 -5.79
N ILE A 235 4.42 10.18 -6.87
CA ILE A 235 3.90 11.55 -6.83
C ILE A 235 2.69 11.65 -7.74
N ALA A 236 1.56 12.10 -7.19
CA ALA A 236 0.42 12.53 -7.99
C ALA A 236 0.70 13.90 -8.62
N ASP A 237 1.15 13.88 -9.87
CA ASP A 237 1.46 15.06 -10.68
C ASP A 237 0.18 15.52 -11.40
N ASP A 238 -0.73 16.11 -10.62
CA ASP A 238 -2.17 16.27 -10.90
C ASP A 238 -2.49 17.01 -12.20
N ASP A 239 -1.88 18.18 -12.41
CA ASP A 239 -2.10 18.96 -13.64
C ASP A 239 -1.53 18.28 -14.89
N ASN A 240 -0.56 17.37 -14.70
CA ASN A 240 -0.01 16.55 -15.77
C ASN A 240 -0.74 15.22 -15.94
N HIS A 241 -1.79 14.96 -15.13
CA HIS A 241 -2.65 13.77 -15.22
C HIS A 241 -1.86 12.45 -15.20
N ARG A 242 -0.85 12.38 -14.33
CA ARG A 242 0.07 11.24 -14.28
C ARG A 242 0.57 10.98 -12.86
N ILE A 243 1.07 9.77 -12.63
CA ILE A 243 1.89 9.46 -11.46
C ILE A 243 3.34 9.36 -11.87
N GLN A 244 4.19 10.12 -11.16
CA GLN A 244 5.64 10.10 -11.36
C GLN A 244 6.30 9.26 -10.28
N LEU A 245 7.21 8.37 -10.69
CA LEU A 245 8.13 7.65 -9.82
C LEU A 245 9.53 8.26 -9.92
N TRP A 246 10.07 8.69 -8.79
CA TRP A 246 11.44 9.18 -8.65
C TRP A 246 12.20 8.24 -7.71
N SER A 247 13.20 7.54 -8.22
CA SER A 247 14.07 6.74 -7.35
C SER A 247 14.88 7.63 -6.40
N LYS A 248 15.30 7.08 -5.26
CA LYS A 248 16.09 7.82 -4.27
C LYS A 248 17.31 8.50 -4.93
N GLY A 249 17.38 9.83 -4.84
CA GLY A 249 18.48 10.64 -5.39
C GLY A 249 18.41 10.88 -6.90
N ALA A 250 17.36 10.44 -7.59
CA ALA A 250 17.15 10.73 -9.00
C ALA A 250 16.90 12.23 -9.23
N THR A 251 17.35 12.75 -10.37
CA THR A 251 17.12 14.15 -10.79
C THR A 251 15.92 14.32 -11.73
N SER A 252 15.32 13.21 -12.14
CA SER A 252 14.10 13.14 -12.96
C SER A 252 13.35 11.85 -12.63
N GLY A 253 12.03 11.86 -12.83
CA GLY A 253 11.20 10.67 -12.66
C GLY A 253 10.73 10.06 -13.97
N ILE A 254 10.10 8.90 -13.86
CA ILE A 254 9.39 8.20 -14.94
C ILE A 254 7.89 8.20 -14.66
N THR A 255 7.08 8.28 -15.71
CA THR A 255 5.62 8.12 -15.59
C THR A 255 5.29 6.64 -15.40
N VAL A 256 4.57 6.30 -14.34
CA VAL A 256 4.20 4.90 -13.99
C VAL A 256 2.70 4.63 -14.05
N ALA A 257 1.87 5.67 -14.18
CA ALA A 257 0.44 5.57 -14.46
C ALA A 257 -0.06 6.88 -15.07
N GLY A 258 -1.07 6.80 -15.93
CA GLY A 258 -1.60 7.97 -16.65
C GLY A 258 -0.61 8.50 -17.70
N GLY A 259 -0.57 9.83 -17.88
CA GLY A 259 0.30 10.46 -18.89
C GLY A 259 -0.30 10.55 -20.30
N HIS A 260 -1.49 9.97 -20.51
CA HIS A 260 -2.26 10.04 -21.76
C HIS A 260 -3.28 11.19 -21.78
N GLY A 261 -3.01 12.23 -20.99
CA GLY A 261 -3.87 13.39 -20.79
C GLY A 261 -5.10 13.11 -19.91
N LYS A 262 -5.87 14.17 -19.68
CA LYS A 262 -7.11 14.12 -18.91
C LYS A 262 -8.18 13.31 -19.64
N GLY A 263 -8.74 12.30 -19.00
CA GLY A 263 -9.85 11.55 -19.57
C GLY A 263 -10.31 10.38 -18.70
N LYS A 264 -11.26 9.60 -19.23
CA LYS A 264 -11.92 8.46 -18.55
C LYS A 264 -11.40 7.09 -18.98
N GLY A 265 -10.53 7.05 -19.99
CA GLY A 265 -9.87 5.80 -20.43
C GLY A 265 -9.14 5.13 -19.26
N LEU A 266 -8.91 3.82 -19.34
CA LEU A 266 -8.21 3.09 -18.28
C LEU A 266 -6.71 3.40 -18.23
N ASN A 267 -6.15 3.97 -19.29
CA ASN A 267 -4.81 4.58 -19.32
C ASN A 267 -4.81 6.09 -19.03
N GLN A 268 -5.96 6.69 -18.72
CA GLN A 268 -6.10 8.12 -18.44
C GLN A 268 -6.52 8.37 -16.99
N ILE A 269 -6.11 9.52 -16.47
CA ILE A 269 -6.48 9.99 -15.13
C ILE A 269 -7.13 11.36 -15.27
N GLY A 270 -8.32 11.53 -14.70
CA GLY A 270 -9.03 12.79 -14.68
C GLY A 270 -8.36 13.82 -13.76
N ALA A 271 -8.04 13.39 -12.54
CA ALA A 271 -7.24 14.12 -11.55
C ALA A 271 -6.75 13.13 -10.49
N CYS A 272 -5.44 13.07 -10.25
CA CYS A 272 -4.85 12.19 -9.23
C CYS A 272 -4.74 12.93 -7.91
N GLN A 273 -5.56 12.53 -6.92
CA GLN A 273 -5.63 13.24 -5.63
C GLN A 273 -5.02 12.47 -4.47
N GLY A 274 -5.18 11.15 -4.43
CA GLY A 274 -4.62 10.25 -3.42
C GLY A 274 -3.89 9.10 -4.09
N ILE A 275 -2.81 8.64 -3.46
CA ILE A 275 -1.99 7.54 -3.95
C ILE A 275 -1.61 6.61 -2.80
N TYR A 276 -1.51 5.32 -3.10
CA TYR A 276 -0.96 4.31 -2.21
C TYR A 276 -0.23 3.24 -3.04
N VAL A 277 0.89 2.73 -2.54
CA VAL A 277 1.62 1.64 -3.20
C VAL A 277 1.63 0.41 -2.28
N HIS A 278 1.10 -0.70 -2.78
CA HIS A 278 1.22 -1.98 -2.12
C HIS A 278 2.56 -2.62 -2.53
N GLU A 279 3.60 -2.39 -1.72
CA GLU A 279 5.00 -2.67 -2.09
C GLU A 279 5.30 -4.14 -2.42
N ASP A 280 4.61 -5.09 -1.81
CA ASP A 280 4.87 -6.52 -2.05
C ASP A 280 4.30 -7.02 -3.38
N THR A 281 3.28 -6.35 -3.91
CA THR A 281 2.66 -6.67 -5.21
C THR A 281 3.02 -5.64 -6.28
N ASN A 282 3.82 -4.62 -5.93
CA ASN A 282 4.14 -3.47 -6.75
C ASN A 282 2.89 -2.83 -7.41
N SER A 283 1.77 -2.81 -6.68
CA SER A 283 0.51 -2.27 -7.19
C SER A 283 0.30 -0.84 -6.72
N LEU A 284 -0.06 0.05 -7.63
CA LEU A 284 -0.31 1.46 -7.38
C LEU A 284 -1.81 1.74 -7.40
N PHE A 285 -2.33 2.31 -6.32
CA PHE A 285 -3.72 2.66 -6.14
C PHE A 285 -3.87 4.17 -6.21
N ILE A 286 -4.83 4.64 -6.99
CA ILE A 286 -5.01 6.07 -7.29
C ILE A 286 -6.48 6.42 -7.16
N SER A 287 -6.79 7.49 -6.44
CA SER A 287 -8.10 8.12 -6.54
C SER A 287 -8.16 9.03 -7.76
N ASP A 288 -9.01 8.64 -8.70
CA ASP A 288 -9.25 9.35 -9.95
C ASP A 288 -10.47 10.26 -9.77
N PHE A 289 -10.22 11.43 -9.17
CA PHE A 289 -11.21 12.31 -8.56
C PHE A 289 -12.34 12.71 -9.50
N TYR A 290 -12.03 13.17 -10.72
CA TYR A 290 -13.06 13.61 -11.68
C TYR A 290 -13.78 12.46 -12.39
N ASN A 291 -13.32 11.23 -12.21
CA ASN A 291 -13.91 10.04 -12.80
C ASN A 291 -14.58 9.14 -11.77
N ASP A 292 -14.71 9.59 -10.52
CA ASP A 292 -15.51 8.93 -9.47
C ASP A 292 -15.14 7.45 -9.25
N ARG A 293 -13.85 7.14 -9.27
CA ARG A 293 -13.31 5.79 -9.16
C ARG A 293 -11.95 5.75 -8.46
N ILE A 294 -11.64 4.60 -7.87
CA ILE A 294 -10.28 4.21 -7.50
C ILE A 294 -9.79 3.20 -8.53
N VAL A 295 -8.56 3.41 -9.01
CA VAL A 295 -7.93 2.58 -10.04
C VAL A 295 -6.66 1.97 -9.47
N LYS A 296 -6.47 0.67 -9.72
CA LYS A 296 -5.24 -0.08 -9.42
C LYS A 296 -4.45 -0.29 -10.70
N TRP A 297 -3.23 0.21 -10.74
CA TRP A 297 -2.23 -0.06 -11.80
C TRP A 297 -1.22 -1.08 -11.31
N ASN A 298 -0.69 -1.87 -12.24
CA ASN A 298 0.52 -2.66 -12.05
C ASN A 298 1.60 -2.19 -13.04
N SER A 299 2.85 -2.57 -12.81
CA SER A 299 3.97 -2.19 -13.70
C SER A 299 3.97 -2.89 -15.06
N GLU A 300 3.05 -3.82 -15.30
CA GLU A 300 3.01 -4.67 -16.49
C GLU A 300 2.05 -4.13 -17.56
N THR A 301 1.09 -3.29 -17.19
CA THR A 301 0.07 -2.74 -18.09
C THR A 301 0.04 -1.20 -18.06
N ASP A 302 -0.20 -0.59 -19.22
CA ASP A 302 -0.43 0.86 -19.35
C ASP A 302 -1.86 1.27 -18.95
N GLU A 303 -2.73 0.29 -18.74
CA GLU A 303 -4.11 0.46 -18.30
C GLU A 303 -4.29 0.04 -16.84
N GLY A 304 -5.10 0.79 -16.11
CA GLY A 304 -5.49 0.49 -14.74
C GLY A 304 -6.81 -0.28 -14.67
N ILE A 305 -7.05 -0.90 -13.53
CA ILE A 305 -8.25 -1.68 -13.24
C ILE A 305 -9.09 -0.92 -12.20
N ILE A 306 -10.37 -0.74 -12.49
CA ILE A 306 -11.31 -0.13 -11.53
C ILE A 306 -11.57 -1.13 -10.40
N ILE A 307 -11.32 -0.69 -9.16
CA ILE A 307 -11.42 -1.54 -7.98
C ILE A 307 -12.40 -0.99 -6.92
N ALA A 308 -12.76 0.29 -6.99
CA ALA A 308 -13.84 0.89 -6.19
C ALA A 308 -14.45 2.08 -6.92
N GLY A 309 -15.76 2.27 -6.80
CA GLY A 309 -16.51 3.27 -7.59
C GLY A 309 -16.60 2.88 -9.07
N ASN A 310 -17.82 2.75 -9.59
CA ASN A 310 -18.07 2.26 -10.95
C ASN A 310 -17.80 3.28 -12.08
N GLY A 311 -17.09 4.37 -11.81
CA GLY A 311 -16.82 5.43 -12.79
C GLY A 311 -18.00 6.37 -13.07
N ILE A 312 -19.09 6.23 -12.32
CA ILE A 312 -20.31 7.03 -12.44
C ILE A 312 -20.58 7.70 -11.09
N GLY A 313 -20.40 9.02 -11.04
CA GLY A 313 -20.71 9.85 -9.88
C GLY A 313 -22.08 9.59 -9.28
N GLY A 314 -22.12 9.34 -7.97
CA GLY A 314 -23.35 9.11 -7.23
C GLY A 314 -23.12 8.69 -5.78
N SER A 315 -24.20 8.37 -5.07
CA SER A 315 -24.19 8.06 -3.62
C SER A 315 -24.55 6.61 -3.27
N LYS A 316 -24.84 5.77 -4.27
CA LYS A 316 -25.09 4.33 -4.06
C LYS A 316 -23.86 3.63 -3.48
N ALA A 317 -24.04 2.43 -2.92
CA ALA A 317 -22.97 1.67 -2.29
C ALA A 317 -21.81 1.31 -3.24
N ASN A 318 -22.08 1.18 -4.54
CA ASN A 318 -21.07 0.94 -5.59
C ASN A 318 -20.63 2.22 -6.35
N GLN A 319 -21.05 3.40 -5.89
CA GLN A 319 -20.72 4.69 -6.48
C GLN A 319 -19.90 5.53 -5.51
N LEU A 320 -19.06 6.37 -6.10
CA LEU A 320 -18.30 7.41 -5.42
C LEU A 320 -18.68 8.76 -6.02
N SER A 321 -18.32 9.85 -5.33
CA SER A 321 -18.46 11.20 -5.85
C SER A 321 -17.28 12.05 -5.38
N GLY A 322 -16.31 12.23 -6.27
CA GLY A 322 -15.08 12.97 -5.99
C GLY A 322 -14.19 12.31 -4.93
N PRO A 323 -13.77 11.05 -5.11
CA PRO A 323 -12.89 10.39 -4.15
C PRO A 323 -11.54 11.14 -4.05
N ARG A 324 -11.10 11.42 -2.81
CA ARG A 324 -9.83 12.10 -2.53
C ARG A 324 -8.82 11.17 -1.86
N GLY A 325 -8.46 11.43 -0.60
CA GLY A 325 -7.51 10.63 0.14
C GLY A 325 -8.00 9.19 0.29
N ILE A 326 -7.03 8.28 0.24
CA ILE A 326 -7.24 6.85 0.38
C ILE A 326 -6.25 6.30 1.38
N PHE A 327 -6.72 5.38 2.21
CA PHE A 327 -5.89 4.51 3.04
C PHE A 327 -6.16 3.07 2.65
N ILE A 328 -5.11 2.26 2.58
CA ILE A 328 -5.21 0.85 2.22
C ILE A 328 -4.44 0.04 3.25
N ASP A 329 -5.11 -0.94 3.86
CA ASP A 329 -4.48 -1.86 4.80
C ASP A 329 -3.79 -3.04 4.11
N GLU A 330 -3.08 -3.86 4.89
CA GLU A 330 -2.37 -5.05 4.42
C GLU A 330 -3.28 -6.12 3.80
N CYS A 331 -4.60 -6.04 4.00
CA CYS A 331 -5.60 -6.91 3.37
C CYS A 331 -6.15 -6.32 2.04
N GLU A 332 -5.57 -5.23 1.54
CA GLU A 332 -6.10 -4.42 0.43
C GLU A 332 -7.54 -3.92 0.67
N THR A 333 -7.92 -3.70 1.93
CA THR A 333 -9.17 -2.99 2.25
C THR A 333 -8.92 -1.50 2.12
N ILE A 334 -9.82 -0.82 1.41
CA ILE A 334 -9.64 0.56 0.97
C ILE A 334 -10.63 1.44 1.72
N TYR A 335 -10.12 2.46 2.38
CA TYR A 335 -10.88 3.53 3.01
C TYR A 335 -10.75 4.76 2.14
N ILE A 336 -11.88 5.37 1.78
CA ILE A 336 -11.94 6.41 0.76
C ILE A 336 -12.70 7.61 1.32
N ALA A 337 -12.08 8.79 1.26
CA ALA A 337 -12.78 10.06 1.45
C ALA A 337 -13.66 10.35 0.24
N ASP A 338 -14.95 10.01 0.35
CA ASP A 338 -15.98 10.23 -0.67
C ASP A 338 -16.56 11.64 -0.48
N LEU A 339 -15.80 12.63 -0.97
CA LEU A 339 -15.89 14.03 -0.56
C LEU A 339 -17.30 14.60 -0.74
N TRP A 340 -17.88 14.48 -1.95
CA TRP A 340 -19.16 15.13 -2.23
C TRP A 340 -20.34 14.43 -1.57
N ASN A 341 -20.17 13.17 -1.15
CA ASN A 341 -21.14 12.44 -0.34
C ASN A 341 -20.95 12.65 1.17
N SER A 342 -19.92 13.40 1.61
CA SER A 342 -19.65 13.70 3.02
C SER A 342 -19.59 12.43 3.89
N ARG A 343 -18.85 11.42 3.41
CA ARG A 343 -18.70 10.14 4.08
C ARG A 343 -17.31 9.54 3.83
N ILE A 344 -16.94 8.59 4.70
CA ILE A 344 -15.85 7.65 4.43
C ILE A 344 -16.46 6.31 4.06
N GLN A 345 -16.02 5.76 2.94
CA GLN A 345 -16.42 4.44 2.49
C GLN A 345 -15.28 3.45 2.68
N LYS A 346 -15.63 2.23 3.09
CA LYS A 346 -14.73 1.07 3.19
C LYS A 346 -15.11 0.03 2.14
N TRP A 347 -14.16 -0.33 1.28
CA TRP A 347 -14.28 -1.43 0.32
C TRP A 347 -13.31 -2.54 0.69
N LYS A 348 -13.82 -3.76 0.88
CA LYS A 348 -12.95 -4.93 0.96
C LYS A 348 -12.38 -5.23 -0.43
N LYS A 349 -11.23 -5.90 -0.46
CA LYS A 349 -10.67 -6.45 -1.70
C LYS A 349 -11.73 -7.22 -2.49
N ASP A 350 -11.80 -6.95 -3.78
CA ASP A 350 -12.73 -7.57 -4.75
C ASP A 350 -14.23 -7.36 -4.47
N ALA A 351 -14.61 -6.50 -3.51
CA ALA A 351 -16.00 -6.19 -3.24
C ALA A 351 -16.61 -5.31 -4.34
N SER A 352 -17.85 -5.60 -4.74
CA SER A 352 -18.59 -4.82 -5.74
C SER A 352 -19.17 -3.50 -5.19
N GLU A 353 -19.27 -3.39 -3.87
CA GLU A 353 -19.84 -2.25 -3.16
C GLU A 353 -19.13 -2.00 -1.82
N GLY A 354 -19.22 -0.75 -1.36
CA GLY A 354 -18.58 -0.29 -0.15
C GLY A 354 -19.60 0.00 0.94
N ILE A 355 -19.13 -0.04 2.18
CA ILE A 355 -19.92 0.31 3.36
C ILE A 355 -19.50 1.67 3.89
N THR A 356 -20.47 2.50 4.31
CA THR A 356 -20.17 3.76 4.99
C THR A 356 -19.70 3.47 6.42
N VAL A 357 -18.51 3.96 6.77
CA VAL A 357 -17.88 3.72 8.08
C VAL A 357 -17.69 4.99 8.92
N ALA A 358 -17.84 6.16 8.31
CA ALA A 358 -17.92 7.44 9.01
C ALA A 358 -18.72 8.46 8.16
N GLY A 359 -19.44 9.38 8.82
CA GLY A 359 -20.31 10.34 8.13
C GLY A 359 -21.55 9.69 7.51
N GLY A 360 -21.98 10.17 6.34
CA GLY A 360 -23.14 9.62 5.62
C GLY A 360 -24.52 10.08 6.12
N HIS A 361 -24.57 10.94 7.14
CA HIS A 361 -25.80 11.53 7.68
C HIS A 361 -26.06 12.95 7.13
N GLY A 362 -25.68 13.18 5.87
CA GLY A 362 -25.68 14.48 5.21
C GLY A 362 -24.50 15.36 5.60
N LYS A 363 -24.26 16.39 4.78
CA LYS A 363 -23.25 17.42 5.04
C LYS A 363 -23.60 18.21 6.31
N GLY A 364 -22.69 18.29 7.25
CA GLY A 364 -22.89 19.05 8.49
C GLY A 364 -21.73 18.93 9.47
N SER A 365 -21.90 19.45 10.68
CA SER A 365 -20.87 19.52 11.72
C SER A 365 -21.20 18.74 12.99
N ALA A 366 -22.33 18.04 13.03
CA ALA A 366 -22.64 17.12 14.13
C ALA A 366 -21.58 16.01 14.25
N ALA A 367 -21.53 15.32 15.39
CA ALA A 367 -20.51 14.30 15.66
C ALA A 367 -20.56 13.12 14.66
N ASN A 368 -21.72 12.82 14.09
CA ASN A 368 -21.93 11.79 13.06
C ASN A 368 -21.97 12.36 11.63
N GLN A 369 -21.68 13.64 11.44
CA GLN A 369 -21.66 14.29 10.13
C GLN A 369 -20.24 14.73 9.76
N LEU A 370 -19.99 14.77 8.46
CA LEU A 370 -18.77 15.30 7.86
C LEU A 370 -19.15 16.42 6.89
N ASN A 371 -18.17 17.24 6.53
CA ASN A 371 -18.29 18.28 5.53
C ASN A 371 -17.00 18.40 4.74
N SER A 372 -17.06 17.91 3.49
CA SER A 372 -15.90 17.81 2.61
C SER A 372 -14.74 17.06 3.28
N PRO A 373 -14.86 15.75 3.55
CA PRO A 373 -13.72 14.95 4.00
C PRO A 373 -12.67 14.91 2.89
N TRP A 374 -11.44 15.30 3.20
CA TRP A 374 -10.36 15.33 2.21
C TRP A 374 -9.47 14.11 2.24
N ASP A 375 -9.18 13.61 3.43
CA ASP A 375 -8.24 12.53 3.63
C ASP A 375 -8.66 11.64 4.80
N VAL A 376 -8.17 10.42 4.78
CA VAL A 376 -8.49 9.38 5.76
C VAL A 376 -7.25 8.55 6.06
N GLU A 377 -7.01 8.30 7.34
CA GLU A 377 -5.97 7.40 7.82
C GLU A 377 -6.58 6.43 8.83
N VAL A 378 -6.06 5.20 8.90
CA VAL A 378 -6.52 4.20 9.86
C VAL A 378 -5.34 3.69 10.68
N ASP A 379 -5.48 3.71 12.01
CA ASP A 379 -4.42 3.17 12.87
C ASP A 379 -4.50 1.64 13.03
N GLN A 380 -3.48 1.06 13.65
CA GLN A 380 -3.41 -0.38 13.96
C GLN A 380 -4.54 -0.93 14.84
N TYR A 381 -5.38 -0.06 15.44
CA TYR A 381 -6.55 -0.43 16.22
C TYR A 381 -7.85 -0.25 15.44
N ASN A 382 -7.77 -0.03 14.13
CA ASN A 382 -8.88 0.27 13.23
C ASN A 382 -9.64 1.56 13.58
N ASN A 383 -9.02 2.50 14.31
CA ASN A 383 -9.61 3.82 14.44
C ASN A 383 -9.43 4.59 13.12
N ILE A 384 -10.50 5.21 12.65
CA ILE A 384 -10.53 6.00 11.41
C ILE A 384 -10.37 7.48 11.76
N TYR A 385 -9.35 8.11 11.22
CA TYR A 385 -9.10 9.54 11.35
C TYR A 385 -9.45 10.24 10.05
N VAL A 386 -10.27 11.29 10.12
CA VAL A 386 -10.80 11.97 8.95
C VAL A 386 -10.46 13.45 8.99
N VAL A 387 -9.90 13.96 7.90
CA VAL A 387 -9.71 15.40 7.70
C VAL A 387 -11.03 16.03 7.25
N ASP A 388 -11.84 16.44 8.24
CA ASP A 388 -13.15 17.09 8.06
C ASP A 388 -12.96 18.58 7.75
N THR A 389 -12.51 18.84 6.52
CA THR A 389 -11.81 20.06 6.11
C THR A 389 -12.64 21.31 6.28
N ASP A 390 -13.89 21.32 5.80
CA ASP A 390 -14.74 22.51 5.86
C ASP A 390 -15.26 22.77 7.27
N ASN A 391 -15.21 21.76 8.15
CA ASN A 391 -15.46 21.91 9.58
C ASN A 391 -14.18 22.26 10.38
N ASN A 392 -13.02 22.39 9.72
CA ASN A 392 -11.73 22.77 10.32
C ASN A 392 -11.35 21.88 11.51
N ARG A 393 -11.52 20.56 11.38
CA ARG A 393 -11.24 19.59 12.44
C ARG A 393 -10.74 18.26 11.89
N ILE A 394 -10.05 17.51 12.75
CA ILE A 394 -9.82 16.09 12.56
C ILE A 394 -10.77 15.33 13.47
N GLN A 395 -11.50 14.39 12.90
CA GLN A 395 -12.42 13.53 13.63
C GLN A 395 -11.89 12.10 13.69
N LYS A 396 -11.99 11.46 14.85
CA LYS A 396 -11.70 10.05 15.07
C LYS A 396 -12.99 9.25 15.24
N TRP A 397 -13.16 8.18 14.49
CA TRP A 397 -14.16 7.13 14.74
C TRP A 397 -13.45 5.89 15.24
N SER A 398 -13.83 5.40 16.42
CA SER A 398 -13.47 4.05 16.84
C SER A 398 -14.20 3.02 15.97
N PRO A 399 -13.73 1.76 15.93
CA PRO A 399 -14.47 0.68 15.30
C PRO A 399 -15.94 0.65 15.76
N ASP A 400 -16.86 0.50 14.81
CA ASP A 400 -18.32 0.44 15.04
C ASP A 400 -18.96 1.68 15.69
N ALA A 401 -18.22 2.78 15.86
CA ALA A 401 -18.75 4.01 16.43
C ALA A 401 -19.77 4.66 15.48
N ILE A 402 -20.92 5.07 16.03
CA ILE A 402 -21.96 5.80 15.28
C ILE A 402 -21.67 7.29 15.11
N SER A 403 -20.67 7.81 15.81
CA SER A 403 -20.27 9.22 15.79
C SER A 403 -18.80 9.37 16.12
N GLY A 404 -18.16 10.41 15.57
CA GLY A 404 -16.75 10.68 15.77
C GLY A 404 -16.50 11.69 16.88
N VAL A 405 -15.27 11.67 17.39
CA VAL A 405 -14.76 12.62 18.39
C VAL A 405 -13.76 13.55 17.72
N THR A 406 -13.86 14.85 17.96
CA THR A 406 -12.84 15.81 17.49
C THR A 406 -11.54 15.58 18.27
N VAL A 407 -10.47 15.23 17.57
CA VAL A 407 -9.14 14.97 18.17
C VAL A 407 -8.12 16.08 17.90
N ALA A 408 -8.36 16.91 16.90
CA ALA A 408 -7.60 18.13 16.64
C ALA A 408 -8.46 19.15 15.88
N GLY A 409 -8.12 20.43 15.98
CA GLY A 409 -8.93 21.49 15.37
C GLY A 409 -10.24 21.71 16.12
N GLY A 410 -11.30 22.09 15.40
CA GLY A 410 -12.63 22.34 15.98
C GLY A 410 -12.77 23.71 16.66
N ASN A 411 -11.70 24.49 16.72
CA ASN A 411 -11.68 25.84 17.33
C ASN A 411 -11.86 26.96 16.29
N GLY A 412 -12.51 26.63 15.17
CA GLY A 412 -12.76 27.55 14.06
C GLY A 412 -11.62 27.64 13.03
N TRP A 413 -11.91 28.37 11.96
CA TRP A 413 -10.99 28.64 10.87
C TRP A 413 -9.98 29.72 11.27
N GLY A 414 -8.68 29.43 11.16
CA GLY A 414 -7.65 30.39 11.57
C GLY A 414 -6.25 29.79 11.65
N ASP A 415 -5.30 30.59 12.14
CA ASP A 415 -3.89 30.25 12.26
C ASP A 415 -3.41 30.14 13.72
N GLY A 416 -4.32 30.37 14.68
CA GLY A 416 -4.07 30.23 16.11
C GLY A 416 -3.86 28.78 16.58
N ILE A 417 -3.55 28.63 17.87
CA ILE A 417 -3.31 27.33 18.49
C ILE A 417 -4.58 26.47 18.40
N GLY A 418 -4.45 25.27 17.84
CA GLY A 418 -5.57 24.33 17.71
C GLY A 418 -6.63 24.76 16.68
N GLN A 419 -6.32 25.73 15.82
CA GLN A 419 -7.12 26.08 14.65
C GLN A 419 -6.50 25.50 13.37
N PHE A 420 -7.35 25.27 12.38
CA PHE A 420 -6.94 24.91 11.03
C PHE A 420 -7.41 25.96 10.03
N LYS A 421 -6.60 26.18 8.99
CA LYS A 421 -7.00 26.94 7.80
C LYS A 421 -6.85 26.05 6.59
N SER A 422 -7.92 25.30 6.30
CA SER A 422 -7.96 24.30 5.22
C SER A 422 -6.92 23.18 5.45
N ALA A 423 -7.15 22.36 6.49
CA ALA A 423 -6.42 21.10 6.66
C ALA A 423 -6.73 20.18 5.46
N HIS A 424 -5.74 19.47 4.90
CA HIS A 424 -5.96 18.70 3.66
C HIS A 424 -5.50 17.25 3.72
N SER A 425 -4.36 16.97 4.35
CA SER A 425 -3.84 15.62 4.48
C SER A 425 -3.42 15.32 5.91
N ILE A 426 -3.46 14.05 6.27
CA ILE A 426 -3.14 13.51 7.58
C ILE A 426 -2.13 12.37 7.43
N GLY A 427 -1.23 12.23 8.40
CA GLY A 427 -0.38 11.06 8.52
C GLY A 427 -0.06 10.77 9.98
N LEU A 428 0.10 9.49 10.31
CA LEU A 428 0.42 9.03 11.66
C LEU A 428 1.85 8.50 11.72
N ASP A 429 2.54 8.75 12.83
CA ASP A 429 3.80 8.05 13.13
C ASP A 429 3.59 6.79 13.98
N LYS A 430 4.68 6.03 14.19
CA LYS A 430 4.67 4.79 15.01
C LYS A 430 4.27 5.03 16.47
N GLN A 431 4.43 6.23 16.97
CA GLN A 431 4.01 6.59 18.32
C GLN A 431 2.55 7.05 18.35
N GLY A 432 1.88 7.13 17.20
CA GLY A 432 0.53 7.63 17.06
C GLY A 432 0.43 9.15 17.10
N ASN A 433 1.54 9.90 16.91
CA ASN A 433 1.41 11.34 16.68
C ASN A 433 0.89 11.59 15.28
N MET A 434 0.15 12.68 15.14
CA MET A 434 -0.55 13.05 13.90
C MET A 434 0.07 14.28 13.29
N TYR A 435 0.27 14.23 11.99
CA TYR A 435 0.81 15.31 11.17
C TYR A 435 -0.29 15.75 10.21
N VAL A 436 -0.54 17.05 10.13
CA VAL A 436 -1.61 17.63 9.31
C VAL A 436 -1.05 18.74 8.44
N SER A 437 -1.29 18.67 7.14
CA SER A 437 -0.97 19.77 6.23
C SER A 437 -2.07 20.81 6.21
N GLU A 438 -1.69 22.08 6.16
CA GLU A 438 -2.63 23.19 6.06
C GLU A 438 -2.36 24.06 4.84
N GLN A 439 -3.25 23.93 3.87
CA GLN A 439 -3.11 24.55 2.55
C GLN A 439 -3.03 26.08 2.63
N ARG A 440 -3.83 26.73 3.50
CA ARG A 440 -3.89 28.19 3.59
C ARG A 440 -3.04 28.81 4.69
N ASN A 441 -2.54 27.99 5.63
CA ASN A 441 -1.54 28.41 6.60
C ASN A 441 -0.12 28.09 6.13
N HIS A 442 0.06 27.41 5.00
CA HIS A 442 1.39 27.11 4.44
C HIS A 442 2.30 26.34 5.42
N ARG A 443 1.71 25.47 6.24
CA ARG A 443 2.39 24.81 7.35
C ARG A 443 2.02 23.35 7.49
N ILE A 444 2.83 22.63 8.25
CA ILE A 444 2.51 21.31 8.78
C ILE A 444 2.43 21.41 10.32
N GLN A 445 1.32 20.97 10.90
CA GLN A 445 1.15 20.86 12.35
C GLN A 445 1.30 19.42 12.82
N ARG A 446 1.98 19.21 13.95
CA ARG A 446 2.04 17.95 14.68
C ARG A 446 1.17 18.01 15.95
N PHE A 447 0.37 16.99 16.18
CA PHE A 447 -0.40 16.78 17.40
C PHE A 447 0.12 15.52 18.08
N ASN A 448 0.53 15.66 19.34
CA ASN A 448 0.99 14.52 20.12
C ASN A 448 -0.19 13.79 20.76
N ILE A 449 -0.07 12.48 20.85
CA ILE A 449 -0.95 11.65 21.67
C ILE A 449 -0.36 11.61 23.11
N THR A 450 -1.12 12.06 24.10
CA THR A 450 -0.59 12.39 25.45
C THR A 450 -0.85 11.37 26.55
N ALA A 451 -1.52 10.25 26.29
CA ALA A 451 -1.47 9.10 27.20
C ALA A 451 -1.88 7.79 26.52
N GLU A 452 -0.99 6.81 26.63
CA GLU A 452 -1.34 5.42 26.88
C GLU A 452 -1.55 5.27 28.38
N THR A 453 -2.79 5.37 28.88
CA THR A 453 -3.05 4.68 30.14
C THR A 453 -3.14 3.20 29.79
N ASN A 454 -2.05 2.47 30.05
CA ASN A 454 -2.12 1.03 30.23
C ASN A 454 -3.15 0.77 31.33
N SER A 455 -4.34 0.38 30.92
CA SER A 455 -5.31 -0.31 31.75
C SER A 455 -6.14 -1.21 30.85
N CYS A 456 -5.58 -2.38 30.55
CA CYS A 456 -6.40 -3.59 30.53
C CYS A 456 -6.40 -4.14 31.95
#